data_AF-A0A812UDX4-F1
#
_entry.id   AF-A0A812UDX4-F1
#
_cell.length_a   1.000
_cell.length_b   1.000
_cell.length_c   1.000
_cell.angle_alpha   90.00
_cell.angle_beta   90.00
_cell.angle_gamma   90.00
#
_symmetry.space_group_name_H-M   'P 1'
#
loop_
_entity.id
_entity.type
_entity.pdbx_description
1 polymer ?
#
loop_
_entity_poly.entity_id
_entity_poly.type
_entity_poly.pdbx_seq_one_letter_code
_entity_poly.pdbx_strand_id
1 'polypeptide(L)'
;MGVITVAEEGRIFGQMRLEALLRLSWEGEYFGVGMLEELAEMYPQHSEILTACANMEWFNIGYCKKFCDDAKMEITDTHAEAVIRMGAAMARRTLRTFELAAKLMIVETPAAIMLYSRLKTVGGTPELKALADDLIEHESVMRDWFKSELDGDSDGGRGVFAYLERHGINRTEAVTPRPRKVKKASPKL
;
A
#
# COMPACT_ATOMS: atom_id res chain seq x y z
N MET A 1 -11.48 15.23 -7.87
CA MET A 1 -10.06 15.36 -7.49
C MET A 1 -9.31 15.66 -8.77
N GLY A 2 -8.60 16.78 -8.85
CA GLY A 2 -7.84 17.13 -10.04
C GLY A 2 -6.66 16.17 -10.18
N VAL A 3 -6.47 15.61 -11.36
CA VAL A 3 -5.29 14.80 -11.69
C VAL A 3 -4.10 15.75 -11.66
N ILE A 4 -3.29 15.67 -10.62
CA ILE A 4 -2.00 16.35 -10.59
C ILE A 4 -1.16 15.63 -11.65
N THR A 5 -0.47 16.39 -12.50
CA THR A 5 0.35 15.76 -13.55
C THR A 5 1.58 15.10 -12.93
N VAL A 6 2.09 14.02 -13.54
CA VAL A 6 3.33 13.34 -13.11
C VAL A 6 4.51 14.31 -12.91
N ALA A 7 4.57 15.38 -13.72
CA ALA A 7 5.56 16.45 -13.59
C ALA A 7 5.39 17.29 -12.31
N GLU A 8 4.16 17.56 -11.90
CA GLU A 8 3.85 18.29 -10.66
C GLU A 8 4.07 17.42 -9.42
N GLU A 9 3.75 16.13 -9.48
CA GLU A 9 4.07 15.15 -8.44
C GLU A 9 5.58 15.04 -8.24
N GLY A 10 6.34 14.89 -9.33
CA GLY A 10 7.81 14.89 -9.28
C GLY A 10 8.39 16.17 -8.67
N ARG A 11 7.78 17.34 -8.94
CA ARG A 11 8.17 18.61 -8.33
C ARG A 11 7.87 18.64 -6.83
N ILE A 12 6.68 18.19 -6.41
CA ILE A 12 6.27 18.14 -5.01
C ILE A 12 7.21 17.20 -4.24
N PHE A 13 7.37 15.96 -4.70
CA PHE A 13 8.23 14.97 -4.04
C PHE A 13 9.70 15.40 -4.03
N GLY A 14 10.19 15.99 -5.13
CA GLY A 14 11.56 16.49 -5.22
C GLY A 14 11.93 17.51 -4.13
N GLN A 15 10.95 18.23 -3.59
CA GLN A 15 11.15 19.26 -2.56
C GLN A 15 10.89 18.77 -1.13
N MET A 16 10.35 17.56 -0.95
CA MET A 16 10.04 17.04 0.37
C MET A 16 11.30 16.66 1.16
N ARG A 17 11.26 16.95 2.46
CA ARG A 17 12.27 16.50 3.42
C ARG A 17 12.08 15.01 3.72
N LEU A 18 13.15 14.35 4.16
CA LEU A 18 13.16 12.91 4.47
C LEU A 18 12.02 12.50 5.40
N GLU A 19 11.77 13.29 6.45
CA GLU A 19 10.73 12.99 7.44
C GLU A 19 9.33 13.00 6.82
N ALA A 20 9.09 13.94 5.89
CA ALA A 20 7.81 14.02 5.19
C ALA A 20 7.64 12.86 4.19
N LEU A 21 8.73 12.44 3.52
CA LEU A 21 8.72 11.28 2.62
C LEU A 21 8.42 9.99 3.38
N LEU A 22 9.12 9.78 4.51
CA LEU A 22 8.90 8.62 5.38
C LEU A 22 7.48 8.58 5.92
N ARG A 23 6.97 9.70 6.42
CA ARG A 23 5.60 9.78 6.92
C ARG A 23 4.58 9.50 5.82
N LEU A 24 4.74 10.09 4.63
CA LEU A 24 3.81 9.88 3.52
C LEU A 24 3.83 8.43 3.05
N SER A 25 5.01 7.80 3.00
CA SER A 25 5.16 6.37 2.70
C SER A 25 4.41 5.54 3.73
N TRP A 26 4.62 5.80 5.03
CA TRP A 26 3.99 5.05 6.10
C TRP A 26 2.46 5.21 6.14
N GLU A 27 1.95 6.42 5.91
CA GLU A 27 0.51 6.69 5.76
C GLU A 27 -0.07 6.01 4.50
N GLY A 28 0.69 5.98 3.41
CA GLY A 28 0.33 5.29 2.17
C GLY A 28 0.03 3.81 2.41
N GLU A 29 0.90 3.12 3.14
CA GLU A 29 0.67 1.68 3.40
C GLU A 29 -0.58 1.43 4.27
N TYR A 30 -0.84 2.28 5.27
CA TYR A 30 -2.10 2.21 6.04
C TYR A 30 -3.34 2.42 5.16
N PHE A 31 -3.24 3.31 4.17
CA PHE A 31 -4.31 3.55 3.22
C PHE A 31 -4.52 2.33 2.32
N GLY A 32 -3.43 1.76 1.80
CA GLY A 32 -3.39 0.55 0.98
C GLY A 32 -4.05 -0.64 1.67
N VAL A 33 -3.69 -0.93 2.92
CA VAL A 33 -4.34 -1.97 3.77
C VAL A 33 -5.86 -1.83 3.72
N GLY A 34 -6.37 -0.64 4.07
CA GLY A 34 -7.81 -0.42 4.18
C GLY A 34 -8.53 -0.58 2.85
N MET A 35 -7.91 -0.12 1.77
CA MET A 35 -8.44 -0.26 0.41
C MET A 35 -8.47 -1.72 -0.02
N LEU A 36 -7.36 -2.44 0.11
CA LEU A 36 -7.19 -3.80 -0.40
C LEU A 36 -7.98 -4.83 0.40
N GLU A 37 -8.04 -4.72 1.74
CA GLU A 37 -8.91 -5.58 2.56
C GLU A 37 -10.39 -5.40 2.19
N GLU A 38 -10.82 -4.17 1.91
CA GLU A 38 -12.19 -3.90 1.49
C GLU A 38 -12.47 -4.44 0.08
N LEU A 39 -11.52 -4.27 -0.85
CA LEU A 39 -11.63 -4.85 -2.19
C LEU A 39 -11.71 -6.38 -2.12
N ALA A 40 -10.94 -7.03 -1.23
CA ALA A 40 -10.98 -8.48 -1.05
C ALA A 40 -12.38 -8.98 -0.61
N GLU A 41 -13.07 -8.22 0.25
CA GLU A 41 -14.45 -8.50 0.65
C GLU A 41 -15.45 -8.26 -0.49
N MET A 42 -15.23 -7.21 -1.28
CA MET A 42 -16.12 -6.85 -2.40
C MET A 42 -15.99 -7.79 -3.60
N TYR A 43 -14.81 -8.39 -3.82
CA TYR A 43 -14.52 -9.25 -4.98
C TYR A 43 -13.96 -10.63 -4.55
N PRO A 44 -14.83 -11.55 -4.11
CA PRO A 44 -14.42 -12.88 -3.63
C PRO A 44 -13.56 -13.66 -4.62
N GLN A 45 -13.77 -13.47 -5.92
CA GLN A 45 -13.01 -14.15 -6.97
C GLN A 45 -11.54 -13.71 -7.04
N HIS A 46 -11.19 -12.54 -6.50
CA HIS A 46 -9.81 -12.03 -6.39
C HIS A 46 -9.33 -11.98 -4.93
N SER A 47 -10.12 -12.48 -3.98
CA SER A 47 -9.90 -12.27 -2.55
C SER A 47 -8.55 -12.77 -2.05
N GLU A 48 -8.05 -13.91 -2.54
CA GLU A 48 -6.74 -14.43 -2.13
C GLU A 48 -5.60 -13.46 -2.46
N ILE A 49 -5.57 -12.96 -3.69
CA ILE A 49 -4.49 -12.07 -4.14
C ILE A 49 -4.67 -10.67 -3.53
N LEU A 50 -5.90 -10.17 -3.42
CA LEU A 50 -6.17 -8.90 -2.72
C LEU A 50 -5.77 -8.95 -1.24
N THR A 51 -5.99 -10.10 -0.59
CA THR A 51 -5.51 -10.34 0.79
C THR A 51 -3.98 -10.37 0.84
N ALA A 52 -3.33 -11.00 -0.15
CA ALA A 52 -1.88 -11.00 -0.26
C ALA A 52 -1.31 -9.60 -0.46
N CYS A 53 -1.89 -8.78 -1.34
CA CYS A 53 -1.53 -7.37 -1.49
C CYS A 53 -1.71 -6.62 -0.16
N ALA A 54 -2.84 -6.76 0.53
CA ALA A 54 -3.04 -6.12 1.83
C ALA A 54 -2.02 -6.56 2.89
N ASN A 55 -1.54 -7.82 2.81
CA ASN A 55 -0.49 -8.32 3.68
C ASN A 55 0.91 -7.78 3.30
N MET A 56 1.16 -7.42 2.03
CA MET A 56 2.37 -6.67 1.64
C MET A 56 2.38 -5.30 2.31
N GLU A 57 1.25 -4.58 2.26
CA GLU A 57 1.08 -3.27 2.92
C GLU A 57 1.31 -3.39 4.43
N TRP A 58 0.74 -4.42 5.08
CA TRP A 58 0.97 -4.68 6.51
C TRP A 58 2.43 -4.96 6.86
N PHE A 59 3.14 -5.69 5.98
CA PHE A 59 4.58 -5.92 6.14
C PHE A 59 5.35 -4.60 6.03
N ASN A 60 5.06 -3.80 5.01
CA ASN A 60 5.70 -2.51 4.76
C ASN A 60 5.40 -1.48 5.85
N ILE A 61 4.21 -1.48 6.46
CA ILE A 61 3.92 -0.68 7.67
C ILE A 61 4.94 -0.99 8.77
N GLY A 62 5.21 -2.26 9.02
CA GLY A 62 6.21 -2.70 10.00
C GLY A 62 7.62 -2.27 9.60
N TYR A 63 7.93 -2.34 8.31
CA TYR A 63 9.25 -1.97 7.80
C TYR A 63 9.49 -0.45 7.87
N CYS A 64 8.54 0.36 7.41
CA CYS A 64 8.54 1.82 7.50
C CYS A 64 8.61 2.30 8.94
N LYS A 65 7.88 1.65 9.86
CA LYS A 65 7.82 2.05 11.28
C LYS A 65 9.19 2.25 11.90
N LYS A 66 10.14 1.35 11.65
CA LYS A 66 11.51 1.45 12.19
C LYS A 66 12.15 2.81 11.86
N PHE A 67 12.09 3.20 10.59
CA PHE A 67 12.71 4.43 10.12
C PHE A 67 11.94 5.68 10.54
N CYS A 68 10.60 5.58 10.63
CA CYS A 68 9.79 6.65 11.17
C CYS A 68 10.08 6.89 12.66
N ASP A 69 10.24 5.83 13.46
CA ASP A 69 10.60 5.94 14.87
C ASP A 69 12.00 6.58 15.03
N ASP A 70 12.99 6.16 14.24
CA ASP A 70 14.34 6.76 14.22
C ASP A 70 14.31 8.26 13.85
N ALA A 71 13.41 8.64 12.92
CA ALA A 71 13.16 10.02 12.52
C ALA A 71 12.24 10.79 13.49
N LYS A 72 11.83 10.19 14.61
CA LYS A 72 10.88 10.76 15.59
C LYS A 72 9.53 11.17 14.95
N MET A 73 9.12 10.46 13.91
CA MET A 73 7.82 10.59 13.27
C MET A 73 6.84 9.61 13.93
N GLU A 74 5.79 10.15 14.54
CA GLU A 74 4.77 9.33 15.18
C GLU A 74 3.47 9.35 14.39
N ILE A 75 2.96 8.16 14.08
CA ILE A 75 1.57 7.93 13.68
C ILE A 75 0.88 7.28 14.88
N THR A 76 -0.13 7.95 15.43
CA THR A 76 -0.93 7.39 16.52
C THR A 76 -1.84 6.28 15.99
N ASP A 77 -2.20 5.32 16.85
CA ASP A 77 -3.18 4.27 16.52
C ASP A 77 -4.48 4.87 15.97
N THR A 78 -4.95 5.99 16.53
CA THR A 78 -6.15 6.70 16.07
C THR A 78 -5.98 7.24 14.65
N HIS A 79 -4.81 7.79 14.31
CA HIS A 79 -4.51 8.27 12.96
C HIS A 79 -4.40 7.11 11.97
N ALA A 80 -3.66 6.05 12.31
CA ALA A 80 -3.58 4.84 11.50
C ALA A 80 -4.97 4.25 11.20
N GLU A 81 -5.83 4.11 12.23
CA GLU A 81 -7.21 3.66 12.05
C GLU A 81 -8.03 4.59 11.15
N ALA A 82 -7.83 5.91 11.24
CA ALA A 82 -8.52 6.86 10.37
C ALA A 82 -8.07 6.70 8.90
N VAL A 83 -6.78 6.54 8.66
CA VAL A 83 -6.22 6.35 7.30
C VAL A 83 -6.69 5.01 6.69
N ILE A 84 -6.67 3.91 7.46
CA ILE A 84 -7.26 2.62 7.03
C ILE A 84 -8.73 2.79 6.66
N ARG A 85 -9.52 3.51 7.47
CA ARG A 85 -10.93 3.78 7.17
C ARG A 85 -11.12 4.60 5.90
N MET A 86 -10.19 5.52 5.60
CA MET A 86 -10.21 6.29 4.35
C MET A 86 -9.99 5.38 3.14
N GLY A 87 -9.01 4.47 3.19
CA GLY A 87 -8.79 3.46 2.14
C GLY A 87 -10.02 2.59 1.89
N ALA A 88 -10.60 2.04 2.95
CA ALA A 88 -11.82 1.24 2.87
C ALA A 88 -13.03 2.05 2.35
N ALA A 89 -13.12 3.33 2.70
CA ALA A 89 -14.14 4.21 2.16
C ALA A 89 -13.93 4.50 0.65
N MET A 90 -12.68 4.66 0.20
CA MET A 90 -12.37 4.83 -1.22
C MET A 90 -12.78 3.59 -2.02
N ALA A 91 -12.45 2.38 -1.54
CA ALA A 91 -12.86 1.13 -2.18
C ALA A 91 -14.38 1.05 -2.38
N ARG A 92 -15.15 1.26 -1.30
CA ARG A 92 -16.63 1.19 -1.34
C ARG A 92 -17.29 2.29 -2.17
N ARG A 93 -16.81 3.54 -2.05
CA ARG A 93 -17.55 4.71 -2.55
C ARG A 93 -17.09 5.15 -3.93
N THR A 94 -15.79 5.03 -4.19
CA THR A 94 -15.16 5.53 -5.41
C THR A 94 -14.87 4.38 -6.36
N LEU A 95 -14.20 3.33 -5.88
CA LEU A 95 -13.71 2.28 -6.76
C LEU A 95 -14.82 1.36 -7.23
N ARG A 96 -15.76 0.90 -6.39
CA ARG A 96 -17.08 0.25 -6.73
C ARG A 96 -17.11 -0.94 -7.71
N THR A 97 -16.12 -1.10 -8.57
CA THR A 97 -15.88 -2.16 -9.54
C THR A 97 -14.39 -2.50 -9.48
N PHE A 98 -14.04 -3.76 -9.75
CA PHE A 98 -12.64 -4.17 -9.82
C PHE A 98 -11.90 -3.42 -10.95
N GLU A 99 -12.56 -3.19 -12.08
CA GLU A 99 -12.00 -2.45 -13.22
C GLU A 99 -11.52 -1.04 -12.83
N LEU A 100 -12.33 -0.28 -12.07
CA LEU A 100 -11.94 1.04 -11.58
C LEU A 100 -10.81 0.96 -10.55
N ALA A 101 -10.80 -0.06 -9.69
CA ALA A 101 -9.69 -0.28 -8.77
C ALA A 101 -8.38 -0.56 -9.54
N ALA A 102 -8.40 -1.48 -10.50
CA ALA A 102 -7.26 -1.81 -11.34
C ALA A 102 -6.74 -0.58 -12.10
N LYS A 103 -7.65 0.20 -12.72
CA LYS A 103 -7.30 1.45 -13.41
C LYS A 103 -6.64 2.47 -12.48
N LEU A 104 -7.16 2.64 -11.26
CA LEU A 104 -6.55 3.53 -10.27
C LEU A 104 -5.13 3.07 -9.95
N MET A 105 -4.94 1.80 -9.58
CA MET A 105 -3.62 1.26 -9.23
C MET A 105 -2.62 1.45 -10.37
N ILE A 106 -3.03 1.18 -11.62
CA ILE A 106 -2.17 1.38 -12.80
C ILE A 106 -1.75 2.84 -12.97
N VAL A 107 -2.66 3.79 -12.70
CA VAL A 107 -2.43 5.23 -12.90
C VAL A 107 -1.62 5.85 -11.76
N GLU A 108 -1.84 5.43 -10.50
CA GLU A 108 -1.23 6.03 -9.31
C GLU A 108 0.16 5.43 -9.00
N THR A 109 0.43 4.17 -9.36
CA THR A 109 1.73 3.53 -9.09
C THR A 109 2.96 4.35 -9.56
N PRO A 110 2.98 5.00 -10.74
CA PRO A 110 4.07 5.89 -11.12
C PRO A 110 4.37 7.00 -10.08
N ALA A 111 3.34 7.57 -9.45
CA ALA A 111 3.50 8.58 -8.41
C ALA A 111 4.15 8.00 -7.15
N ALA A 112 3.70 6.82 -6.71
CA ALA A 112 4.30 6.10 -5.58
C ALA A 112 5.77 5.73 -5.86
N ILE A 113 6.09 5.25 -7.06
CA ILE A 113 7.47 4.95 -7.48
C ILE A 113 8.33 6.22 -7.45
N MET A 114 7.81 7.37 -7.87
CA MET A 114 8.55 8.64 -7.76
C MET A 114 8.81 9.03 -6.31
N LEU A 115 7.82 8.88 -5.43
CA LEU A 115 7.96 9.12 -3.99
C LEU A 115 9.09 8.26 -3.40
N TYR A 116 9.09 6.95 -3.67
CA TYR A 116 10.08 6.02 -3.14
C TYR A 116 11.45 6.18 -3.79
N SER A 117 11.52 6.53 -5.08
CA SER A 117 12.77 6.89 -5.75
C SER A 117 13.40 8.14 -5.11
N ARG A 118 12.57 9.09 -4.66
CA ARG A 118 13.06 10.24 -3.89
C ARG A 118 13.53 9.83 -2.51
N LEU A 119 12.78 8.99 -1.79
CA LEU A 119 13.20 8.43 -0.50
C LEU A 119 14.58 7.75 -0.61
N LYS A 120 14.76 6.92 -1.64
CA LYS A 120 16.04 6.26 -1.98
C LYS A 120 17.19 7.24 -2.13
N THR A 121 16.93 8.37 -2.78
CA THR A 121 17.95 9.39 -3.08
C THR A 121 18.31 10.23 -1.86
N VAL A 122 17.32 10.57 -1.01
CA VAL A 122 17.50 11.47 0.14
C VAL A 122 17.89 10.73 1.41
N GLY A 123 17.48 9.47 1.56
CA GLY A 123 17.69 8.69 2.79
C GLY A 123 19.16 8.44 3.12
N GLY A 124 20.02 8.31 2.10
CA GLY A 124 21.48 8.31 2.26
C GLY A 124 22.09 7.10 2.99
N THR A 125 21.28 6.20 3.59
CA THR A 125 21.74 4.98 4.25
C THR A 125 21.43 3.73 3.42
N PRO A 126 22.24 2.66 3.53
CA PRO A 126 21.96 1.38 2.87
C PRO A 126 20.58 0.82 3.24
N GLU A 127 20.15 0.98 4.48
CA GLU A 127 18.89 0.45 5.00
C GLU A 127 17.69 1.21 4.42
N LEU A 128 17.76 2.55 4.31
CA LEU A 128 16.70 3.34 3.66
C LEU A 128 16.65 3.10 2.16
N LYS A 129 17.80 2.85 1.53
CA LYS A 129 17.85 2.43 0.13
C LYS A 129 17.14 1.09 -0.08
N ALA A 130 17.39 0.11 0.80
CA ALA A 130 16.74 -1.19 0.75
C ALA A 130 15.21 -1.06 0.94
N LEU A 131 14.77 -0.29 1.94
CA LEU A 131 13.35 0.01 2.13
C LEU A 131 12.73 0.60 0.85
N ALA A 132 13.36 1.63 0.28
CA ALA A 132 12.83 2.28 -0.90
C ALA A 132 12.81 1.36 -2.14
N ASP A 133 13.81 0.49 -2.29
CA ASP A 133 13.83 -0.51 -3.37
C ASP A 133 12.70 -1.54 -3.20
N ASP A 134 12.45 -1.99 -1.98
CA ASP A 134 11.35 -2.91 -1.67
C ASP A 134 9.97 -2.26 -1.90
N LEU A 135 9.80 -0.99 -1.51
CA LEU A 135 8.56 -0.25 -1.78
C LEU A 135 8.32 -0.03 -3.29
N ILE A 136 9.36 0.21 -4.08
CA ILE A 136 9.24 0.30 -5.55
C ILE A 136 8.84 -1.04 -6.17
N GLU A 137 9.42 -2.13 -5.69
CA GLU A 137 9.07 -3.48 -6.15
C GLU A 137 7.63 -3.83 -5.77
N HIS A 138 7.23 -3.58 -4.52
CA HIS A 138 5.87 -3.72 -4.00
C HIS A 138 4.84 -3.07 -4.94
N GLU A 139 5.01 -1.79 -5.24
CA GLU A 139 4.09 -1.07 -6.13
C GLU A 139 4.07 -1.66 -7.55
N SER A 140 5.25 -2.05 -8.05
CA SER A 140 5.38 -2.60 -9.39
C SER A 140 4.67 -3.95 -9.53
N VAL A 141 4.84 -4.86 -8.58
CA VAL A 141 4.21 -6.19 -8.63
C VAL A 141 2.70 -6.11 -8.42
N MET A 142 2.22 -5.19 -7.57
CA MET A 142 0.78 -4.95 -7.43
C MET A 142 0.17 -4.39 -8.72
N ARG A 143 0.80 -3.36 -9.30
CA ARG A 143 0.38 -2.78 -10.58
C ARG A 143 0.31 -3.83 -11.68
N ASP A 144 1.36 -4.64 -11.81
CA ASP A 144 1.47 -5.63 -12.88
C ASP A 144 0.40 -6.71 -12.74
N TRP A 145 0.09 -7.13 -11.50
CA TRP A 145 -1.03 -8.03 -11.26
C TRP A 145 -2.38 -7.39 -11.65
N PHE A 146 -2.70 -6.18 -11.16
CA PHE A 146 -3.94 -5.49 -11.53
C PHE A 146 -4.09 -5.29 -13.04
N LYS A 147 -2.98 -4.98 -13.73
CA LYS A 147 -2.95 -4.88 -15.19
C LYS A 147 -3.24 -6.22 -15.85
N SER A 148 -2.60 -7.30 -15.41
CA SER A 148 -2.80 -8.64 -15.99
C SER A 148 -4.24 -9.13 -15.82
N GLU A 149 -4.87 -8.86 -14.68
CA GLU A 149 -6.29 -9.16 -14.44
C GLU A 149 -7.20 -8.36 -15.37
N LEU A 150 -6.90 -7.08 -15.58
CA LEU A 150 -7.67 -6.21 -16.47
C LEU A 150 -7.54 -6.64 -17.94
N ASP A 151 -6.36 -7.08 -18.36
CA ASP A 151 -6.06 -7.53 -19.72
C ASP A 151 -6.56 -8.97 -19.98
N GLY A 152 -7.02 -9.69 -18.95
CA GLY A 152 -7.53 -11.06 -19.05
C GLY A 152 -6.45 -12.14 -19.17
N ASP A 153 -5.20 -11.81 -18.82
CA ASP A 153 -4.01 -12.69 -18.87
C ASP A 153 -3.36 -12.78 -17.49
N SER A 154 -4.19 -13.00 -16.45
CA SER A 154 -3.74 -13.03 -15.06
C SER A 154 -2.69 -14.12 -14.84
N ASP A 155 -1.59 -13.74 -14.19
CA ASP A 155 -0.54 -14.67 -13.76
C ASP A 155 -0.79 -15.27 -12.36
N GLY A 156 -1.97 -15.03 -11.78
CA GLY A 156 -2.35 -15.49 -10.44
C GLY A 156 -1.62 -14.76 -9.31
N GLY A 157 -1.08 -13.56 -9.57
CA GLY A 157 -0.37 -12.76 -8.58
C GLY A 157 1.06 -13.23 -8.32
N ARG A 158 1.71 -13.88 -9.29
CA ARG A 158 3.04 -14.51 -9.12
C ARG A 158 4.07 -13.55 -8.52
N GLY A 159 4.09 -12.29 -8.97
CA GLY A 159 4.98 -11.26 -8.42
C GLY A 159 4.68 -10.88 -6.96
N VAL A 160 3.39 -10.79 -6.61
CA VAL A 160 2.92 -10.51 -5.24
C VAL A 160 3.40 -11.60 -4.28
N PHE A 161 3.27 -12.87 -4.65
CA PHE A 161 3.72 -13.98 -3.81
C PHE A 161 5.24 -14.09 -3.73
N ALA A 162 5.96 -13.87 -4.84
CA ALA A 162 7.42 -13.87 -4.83
C ALA A 162 7.99 -12.79 -3.91
N TYR A 163 7.38 -11.60 -3.90
CA TYR A 163 7.75 -10.53 -2.96
C TYR A 163 7.57 -10.99 -1.51
N LEU A 164 6.39 -11.49 -1.14
CA LEU A 164 6.10 -11.93 0.23
C LEU A 164 7.03 -13.07 0.69
N GLU A 165 7.27 -14.06 -0.17
CA GLU A 165 8.16 -15.19 0.13
C GLU A 165 9.60 -14.75 0.39
N ARG A 166 10.11 -13.79 -0.39
CA ARG A 166 11.44 -13.19 -0.19
C ARG A 166 11.56 -12.50 1.18
N HIS A 167 10.44 -12.00 1.71
CA HIS A 167 10.35 -11.40 3.05
C HIS A 167 9.94 -12.40 4.15
N GLY A 168 9.96 -13.70 3.85
CA GLY A 168 9.72 -14.76 4.82
C GLY A 168 8.25 -15.01 5.15
N ILE A 169 7.31 -14.47 4.36
CA ILE A 169 5.88 -14.68 4.51
C ILE A 169 5.47 -15.80 3.55
N ASN A 170 5.04 -16.94 4.11
CA ASN A 170 4.67 -18.09 3.29
C ASN A 170 3.30 -17.93 2.63
N ARG A 171 2.95 -18.80 1.67
CA ARG A 171 1.69 -18.72 0.92
C ARG A 171 0.44 -18.72 1.81
N THR A 172 0.43 -19.54 2.87
CA THR A 172 -0.70 -19.59 3.81
C THR A 172 -0.84 -18.27 4.57
N GLU A 173 0.26 -17.72 5.06
CA GLU A 173 0.27 -16.42 5.73
C GLU A 173 -0.15 -15.30 4.78
N ALA A 174 0.35 -15.32 3.53
CA ALA A 174 0.06 -14.32 2.51
C ALA A 174 -1.45 -14.17 2.25
N VAL A 175 -2.19 -15.28 2.18
CA VAL A 175 -3.63 -15.26 1.89
C VAL A 175 -4.50 -15.29 3.15
N THR A 176 -3.91 -15.27 4.34
CA THR A 176 -4.68 -15.24 5.60
C THR A 176 -5.05 -13.79 5.93
N PRO A 177 -6.36 -13.45 5.98
CA PRO A 177 -6.78 -12.11 6.39
C PRO A 177 -6.37 -11.83 7.83
N ARG A 178 -5.88 -10.63 8.10
CA ARG A 178 -5.61 -10.23 9.49
C ARG A 178 -6.94 -10.02 10.23
N PRO A 179 -7.03 -10.40 11.52
CA PRO A 179 -8.24 -10.14 12.29
C PRO A 179 -8.49 -8.63 12.36
N ARG A 180 -9.60 -8.17 11.79
CA ARG A 180 -10.07 -6.81 12.06
C ARG A 180 -10.28 -6.70 13.57
N LYS A 181 -9.73 -5.66 14.21
CA LYS A 181 -10.05 -5.35 15.60
C LYS A 181 -11.57 -5.17 15.69
N VAL A 182 -12.27 -6.22 16.13
CA VAL A 182 -13.71 -6.16 16.34
C VAL A 182 -13.92 -5.11 17.42
N LYS A 183 -14.50 -3.96 17.05
CA LYS A 183 -14.97 -2.99 18.04
C LYS A 183 -15.94 -3.75 18.93
N LYS A 184 -15.58 -3.94 20.21
CA LYS A 184 -16.60 -4.16 21.25
C LYS A 184 -17.62 -3.05 21.03
N ALA A 185 -18.85 -3.43 20.70
CA ALA A 185 -19.93 -2.48 20.58
C ALA A 185 -19.94 -1.65 21.86
N SER A 186 -19.74 -0.33 21.75
CA SER A 186 -19.98 0.55 22.87
C SER A 186 -21.42 0.31 23.33
N PRO A 187 -21.66 -0.01 24.61
CA PRO A 187 -23.02 -0.15 25.09
C PRO A 187 -23.73 1.17 24.80
N LYS A 188 -24.89 1.08 24.14
CA LYS A 188 -25.79 2.22 24.00
C LYS A 188 -26.14 2.66 25.43
N LEU A 189 -25.72 3.87 25.80
CA LEU A 189 -26.28 4.61 26.93
C LEU A 189 -27.65 5.14 26.54
#